data_AF-A0A453D4V5-F1
#
_entry.id   AF-A0A453D4V5-F1
#
_cell.length_a   1.000
_cell.length_b   1.000
_cell.length_c   1.000
_cell.angle_alpha   90.00
_cell.angle_beta   90.00
_cell.angle_gamma   90.00
#
_symmetry.space_group_name_H-M   'P 1'
#
loop_
_entity.id
_entity.type
_entity.pdbx_description
1 polymer ?
#
loop_
_entity_poly.entity_id
_entity_poly.type
_entity_poly.pdbx_seq_one_letter_code
_entity_poly.pdbx_strand_id
1 'polypeptide(L)'
;QDQKTNRPHVIDRKTNPLLERSGVVGEKIEDDTRSLVQLLTKEVVDTSESIMVFAIVGVGGIGKTTLSKKVFNDEAIQGKFTKKIWLSITQEFSEVDLLRTAITTAEGNLSGPGGGSQEKT
;
A
#
# COMPACT_ATOMS: atom_id res chain seq x y z
N GLN A 1 16.15 -15.48 41.89
CA GLN A 1 16.70 -14.71 40.76
C GLN A 1 15.76 -14.94 39.59
N ASP A 2 14.84 -14.02 39.35
CA ASP A 2 13.86 -14.13 38.28
C ASP A 2 14.46 -13.59 36.98
N GLN A 3 14.60 -14.46 35.97
CA GLN A 3 14.97 -14.04 34.62
C GLN A 3 13.81 -13.28 33.99
N LYS A 4 13.88 -11.95 34.01
CA LYS A 4 13.10 -11.09 33.11
C LYS A 4 13.63 -11.30 31.69
N THR A 5 12.97 -12.17 30.92
CA THR A 5 13.21 -12.31 29.49
C THR A 5 12.74 -11.04 28.79
N ASN A 6 13.67 -10.13 28.54
CA ASN A 6 13.46 -8.91 27.76
C ASN A 6 13.35 -9.31 26.27
N ARG A 7 12.19 -9.83 25.87
CA ARG A 7 11.88 -10.03 24.45
C ARG A 7 11.69 -8.65 23.84
N PRO A 8 12.52 -8.19 22.88
CA PRO A 8 12.22 -6.96 22.17
C PRO A 8 10.86 -7.18 21.49
N HIS A 9 9.89 -6.35 21.86
CA HIS A 9 8.66 -6.22 21.10
C HIS A 9 9.08 -5.61 19.75
N VAL A 10 9.38 -6.46 18.76
CA VAL A 10 9.51 -6.01 17.39
C VAL A 10 8.12 -5.53 17.00
N ILE A 11 7.91 -4.22 17.07
CA ILE A 11 6.67 -3.60 16.60
C ILE A 11 6.69 -3.78 15.09
N ASP A 12 5.85 -4.67 14.59
CA ASP A 12 5.62 -4.81 13.16
C ASP A 12 5.03 -3.48 12.66
N ARG A 13 5.87 -2.69 11.99
CA ARG A 13 5.50 -1.38 11.43
C ARG A 13 4.79 -1.50 10.09
N LYS A 14 4.39 -2.71 9.69
CA LYS A 14 3.60 -2.91 8.48
C LYS A 14 2.28 -2.17 8.56
N THR A 15 1.88 -1.64 7.41
CA THR A 15 0.63 -0.93 7.22
C THR A 15 -0.25 -1.72 6.26
N ASN A 16 -1.55 -1.67 6.48
CA ASN A 16 -2.57 -2.23 5.59
C ASN A 16 -3.43 -1.09 5.01
N PRO A 17 -4.16 -1.32 3.91
CA PRO A 17 -5.00 -0.28 3.31
C PRO A 17 -6.25 0.04 4.13
N LEU A 18 -6.59 -0.74 5.16
CA LEU A 18 -7.82 -0.52 5.95
C LEU A 18 -7.74 0.83 6.67
N LEU A 19 -8.83 1.59 6.56
CA LEU A 19 -9.01 2.88 7.21
C LEU A 19 -10.20 2.83 8.18
N GLU A 20 -9.92 3.09 9.45
CA GLU A 20 -10.96 3.37 10.44
C GLU A 20 -11.45 4.80 10.27
N ARG A 21 -12.54 4.97 9.52
CA ARG A 21 -13.06 6.31 9.13
C ARG A 21 -13.46 7.17 10.34
N SER A 22 -13.99 6.55 11.40
CA SER A 22 -14.40 7.23 12.63
C SER A 22 -13.24 7.90 13.37
N GLY A 23 -12.01 7.43 13.19
CA GLY A 23 -10.82 7.98 13.84
C GLY A 23 -10.15 9.14 13.08
N VAL A 24 -10.66 9.53 11.91
CA VAL A 24 -10.06 10.56 11.05
C VAL A 24 -10.88 11.82 11.09
N VAL A 25 -10.28 12.92 11.54
CA VAL A 25 -10.92 14.24 11.67
C VAL A 25 -10.02 15.36 11.16
N GLY A 26 -10.62 16.50 10.82
CA GLY A 26 -9.92 17.74 10.47
C GLY A 26 -10.15 18.17 9.01
N GLU A 27 -10.39 19.46 8.81
CA GLU A 27 -10.69 20.02 7.48
C GLU A 27 -9.53 19.82 6.49
N LYS A 28 -8.29 20.08 6.94
CA LYS A 28 -7.11 19.94 6.09
C LYS A 28 -6.97 18.56 5.46
N ILE A 29 -7.25 17.47 6.20
CA ILE A 29 -7.14 16.12 5.63
C ILE A 29 -8.25 15.85 4.61
N GLU A 30 -9.43 16.46 4.76
CA GLU A 30 -10.46 16.40 3.73
C GLU A 30 -10.03 17.11 2.46
N ASP A 31 -9.47 18.32 2.60
CA ASP A 31 -9.03 19.16 1.48
C ASP A 31 -7.87 18.52 0.72
N ASP A 32 -6.86 18.01 1.44
CA ASP A 32 -5.72 17.30 0.88
C ASP A 32 -6.19 16.02 0.16
N THR A 33 -7.16 15.29 0.72
CA THR A 33 -7.75 14.10 0.09
C THR A 33 -8.41 14.47 -1.23
N ARG A 34 -9.32 15.46 -1.23
CA ARG A 34 -10.01 15.89 -2.45
C ARG A 34 -9.03 16.34 -3.53
N SER A 35 -8.01 17.10 -3.15
CA SER A 35 -6.98 17.60 -4.07
C SER A 35 -6.19 16.46 -4.73
N LEU A 36 -5.73 15.49 -3.94
CA LEU A 36 -4.99 14.33 -4.47
C LEU A 36 -5.87 13.42 -5.33
N VAL A 37 -7.13 13.18 -4.93
CA VAL A 37 -8.09 12.39 -5.72
C VAL A 37 -8.33 13.05 -7.08
N GLN A 38 -8.52 14.37 -7.12
CA GLN A 38 -8.68 15.10 -8.38
C GLN A 38 -7.45 14.96 -9.28
N LEU A 39 -6.24 15.08 -8.73
CA LEU A 39 -4.99 14.91 -9.49
C LEU A 39 -4.85 13.50 -10.06
N LEU A 40 -5.17 12.47 -9.27
CA LEU A 40 -5.07 11.06 -9.67
C LEU A 40 -6.13 10.63 -10.68
N THR A 41 -7.29 11.30 -10.70
CA THR A 41 -8.42 10.95 -11.58
C THR A 41 -8.54 11.82 -12.81
N LYS A 42 -7.80 12.93 -12.87
CA LYS A 42 -7.76 13.84 -14.02
C LYS A 42 -7.34 13.08 -15.27
N GLU A 43 -8.09 13.27 -16.35
CA GLU A 43 -7.73 12.71 -17.66
C GLU A 43 -6.49 13.44 -18.20
N VAL A 44 -5.45 12.66 -18.48
CA VAL A 44 -4.27 13.17 -19.18
C VAL A 44 -4.62 13.19 -20.66
N VAL A 45 -4.71 14.38 -21.23
CA VAL A 45 -5.07 14.62 -22.64
C VAL A 45 -3.97 14.13 -23.59
N ASP A 46 -2.79 13.80 -23.06
CA ASP A 46 -1.65 13.30 -23.84
C ASP A 46 -1.52 11.78 -23.70
N THR A 47 -1.82 11.07 -24.78
CA THR A 47 -1.97 9.61 -24.88
C THR A 47 -0.65 8.84 -24.96
N SER A 48 0.48 9.44 -24.60
CA SER A 48 1.71 8.67 -24.38
C SER A 48 1.65 8.05 -22.99
N GLU A 49 1.92 6.75 -22.89
CA GLU A 49 1.96 5.90 -21.70
C GLU A 49 2.82 6.48 -20.54
N SER A 50 2.35 7.55 -19.92
CA SER A 50 3.09 8.29 -18.90
C SER A 50 2.72 7.77 -17.51
N ILE A 51 3.75 7.41 -16.75
CA ILE A 51 3.61 6.99 -15.35
C ILE A 51 3.62 8.25 -14.48
N MET A 52 2.52 8.50 -13.76
CA MET A 52 2.45 9.59 -12.78
C MET A 52 2.87 9.12 -11.39
N VAL A 53 3.70 9.93 -10.72
CA VAL A 53 4.19 9.65 -9.36
C VAL A 53 3.86 10.81 -8.43
N PHE A 54 3.21 10.51 -7.31
CA PHE A 54 2.89 11.47 -6.26
C PHE A 54 3.56 11.05 -4.94
N ALA A 55 4.29 11.96 -4.32
CA ALA A 55 4.97 11.73 -3.04
C ALA A 55 4.33 12.58 -1.93
N ILE A 56 3.99 11.94 -0.81
CA ILE A 56 3.53 12.63 0.42
C ILE A 56 4.71 12.68 1.39
N VAL A 57 5.23 13.88 1.63
CA VAL A 57 6.43 14.12 2.46
C VAL A 57 6.06 14.95 3.69
N GLY A 58 6.74 14.70 4.81
CA GLY A 58 6.50 15.40 6.07
C GLY A 58 7.08 14.66 7.27
N VAL A 59 7.06 15.32 8.43
CA VAL A 59 7.62 14.80 9.68
C VAL A 59 6.94 13.52 10.16
N GLY A 60 7.59 12.79 11.07
CA GLY A 60 7.00 11.60 11.70
C GLY A 60 5.69 11.94 12.43
N GLY A 61 4.71 11.04 12.38
CA GLY A 61 3.43 11.22 13.09
C GLY A 61 2.43 12.21 12.49
N ILE A 62 2.79 12.95 11.44
CA ILE A 62 1.92 13.99 10.85
C ILE A 62 0.67 13.45 10.12
N GLY A 63 0.55 12.13 9.93
CA GLY A 63 -0.61 11.51 9.28
C GLY A 63 -0.45 11.17 7.78
N LYS A 64 0.78 11.11 7.24
CA LYS A 64 1.04 10.76 5.83
C LYS A 64 0.33 9.48 5.39
N THR A 65 0.55 8.38 6.11
CA THR A 65 -0.08 7.09 5.83
C THR A 65 -1.59 7.17 5.96
N THR A 66 -2.11 7.97 6.91
CA THR A 66 -3.54 8.20 7.09
C THR A 66 -4.17 8.87 5.87
N LEU A 67 -3.54 9.92 5.34
CA LEU A 67 -3.96 10.57 4.09
C LEU A 67 -3.90 9.58 2.91
N SER A 68 -2.81 8.82 2.76
CA SER A 68 -2.69 7.80 1.71
C SER A 68 -3.80 6.76 1.78
N LYS A 69 -4.14 6.25 2.98
CA LYS A 69 -5.25 5.31 3.18
C LYS A 69 -6.58 5.94 2.79
N LYS A 70 -6.80 7.21 3.14
CA LYS A 70 -8.05 7.92 2.80
C LYS A 70 -8.23 8.07 1.30
N VAL A 71 -7.19 8.52 0.59
CA VAL A 71 -7.18 8.59 -0.88
C VAL A 71 -7.36 7.19 -1.50
N PHE A 72 -6.63 6.18 -1.03
CA PHE A 72 -6.73 4.82 -1.58
C PHE A 72 -8.14 4.23 -1.49
N ASN A 73 -8.88 4.56 -0.43
CA ASN A 73 -10.25 4.08 -0.19
C ASN A 73 -11.34 5.04 -0.70
N ASP A 74 -10.98 6.13 -1.36
CA ASP A 74 -11.93 7.07 -1.96
C ASP A 74 -12.72 6.40 -3.11
N GLU A 75 -14.00 6.75 -3.22
CA GLU A 75 -14.90 6.16 -4.22
C GLU A 75 -14.51 6.53 -5.65
N ALA A 76 -14.04 7.76 -5.88
CA ALA A 76 -13.59 8.17 -7.22
C ALA A 76 -12.34 7.40 -7.64
N ILE A 77 -11.46 7.07 -6.69
CA ILE A 77 -10.29 6.21 -6.93
C ILE A 77 -10.72 4.77 -7.22
N GLN A 78 -11.73 4.25 -6.52
CA GLN A 78 -12.31 2.93 -6.82
C GLN A 78 -12.94 2.87 -8.23
N GLY A 79 -13.64 3.92 -8.64
CA GLY A 79 -14.25 3.99 -9.97
C GLY A 79 -13.25 4.17 -11.12
N LYS A 80 -12.11 4.84 -10.88
CA LYS A 80 -11.10 5.11 -11.92
C LYS A 80 -10.11 3.98 -12.15
N PHE A 81 -9.70 3.27 -11.09
CA PHE A 81 -8.63 2.27 -11.15
C PHE A 81 -9.17 0.86 -10.92
N THR A 82 -9.10 0.00 -11.95
CA THR A 82 -9.52 -1.41 -11.88
C THR A 82 -8.71 -2.21 -10.86
N LYS A 83 -7.40 -1.94 -10.75
CA LYS A 83 -6.51 -2.60 -9.80
C LYS A 83 -5.83 -1.56 -8.93
N LYS A 84 -5.76 -1.84 -7.63
CA LYS A 84 -5.11 -1.00 -6.63
C LYS A 84 -4.33 -1.89 -5.68
N ILE A 85 -3.06 -1.55 -5.46
CA ILE A 85 -2.14 -2.37 -4.68
C ILE A 85 -1.63 -1.50 -3.52
N TRP A 86 -1.64 -2.05 -2.30
CA TRP A 86 -1.03 -1.44 -1.13
C TRP A 86 0.16 -2.28 -0.68
N LEU A 87 1.36 -1.72 -0.76
CA LEU A 87 2.59 -2.37 -0.30
C LEU A 87 3.15 -1.61 0.88
N SER A 88 3.46 -2.31 1.98
CA SER A 88 4.14 -1.75 3.12
C SER A 88 5.56 -2.28 3.18
N ILE A 89 6.54 -1.37 3.16
CA ILE A 89 7.96 -1.70 3.18
C ILE A 89 8.52 -1.33 4.55
N THR A 90 9.10 -2.31 5.25
CA THR A 90 9.81 -2.13 6.51
C THR A 90 11.30 -1.90 6.27
N GLN A 91 12.05 -1.50 7.33
CA GLN A 91 13.49 -1.26 7.21
C GLN A 91 14.25 -2.50 6.72
N GLU A 92 13.80 -3.68 7.14
CA GLU A 92 14.22 -4.96 6.59
C GLU A 92 13.17 -5.39 5.56
N PHE A 93 13.54 -5.46 4.29
CA PHE A 93 12.67 -5.97 3.22
C PHE A 93 13.47 -6.77 2.19
N SER A 94 12.79 -7.68 1.50
CA SER A 94 13.33 -8.47 0.38
C SER A 94 12.67 -7.98 -0.91
N GLU A 95 13.48 -7.56 -1.88
CA GLU A 95 12.99 -7.10 -3.19
C GLU A 95 12.19 -8.18 -3.91
N VAL A 96 12.64 -9.43 -3.82
CA VAL A 96 11.96 -10.59 -4.42
C VAL A 96 10.60 -10.80 -3.78
N ASP A 97 10.50 -10.72 -2.46
CA ASP A 97 9.22 -10.92 -1.76
C ASP A 97 8.28 -9.74 -1.96
N LEU A 98 8.80 -8.52 -2.06
CA LEU A 98 8.03 -7.33 -2.40
C LEU A 98 7.44 -7.45 -3.82
N LEU A 99 8.25 -7.85 -4.80
CA LEU A 99 7.80 -8.04 -6.17
C LEU A 99 6.78 -9.18 -6.28
N ARG A 100 7.01 -10.31 -5.60
CA ARG A 100 6.04 -11.41 -5.52
C ARG A 100 4.71 -10.93 -4.93
N THR A 101 4.76 -10.18 -3.83
CA THR A 101 3.55 -9.62 -3.20
C THR A 101 2.81 -8.69 -4.16
N ALA A 102 3.53 -7.84 -4.89
CA ALA A 102 2.95 -6.95 -5.89
C ALA A 102 2.24 -7.73 -7.01
N ILE A 103 2.90 -8.76 -7.58
CA ILE A 103 2.33 -9.59 -8.65
C ILE A 103 1.09 -10.33 -8.16
N THR A 104 1.16 -10.97 -6.99
CA THR A 104 0.02 -11.70 -6.40
C THR A 104 -1.15 -10.76 -6.10
N THR A 105 -0.89 -9.56 -5.58
CA THR A 105 -1.95 -8.56 -5.30
C THR A 105 -2.55 -7.99 -6.59
N ALA A 106 -1.78 -7.98 -7.67
CA ALA A 106 -2.27 -7.68 -9.01
C ALA A 106 -3.04 -8.84 -9.65
N GLU A 107 -3.30 -9.94 -8.92
CA GLU A 107 -3.92 -11.19 -9.40
C GLU A 107 -3.11 -11.87 -10.52
N GLY A 108 -1.81 -11.61 -10.60
CA GLY A 108 -0.91 -12.32 -11.50
C GLY A 108 -0.60 -13.71 -10.96
N ASN A 109 -0.64 -14.73 -11.82
CA ASN A 109 -0.19 -16.07 -11.47
C ASN A 109 1.34 -16.15 -11.53
N LEU A 110 1.96 -16.56 -10.42
CA LEU A 110 3.38 -16.91 -10.36
C LEU A 110 3.54 -18.41 -10.64
N SER A 111 3.40 -18.84 -11.90
CA SER A 111 3.83 -20.17 -12.30
C SER A 111 5.37 -20.19 -12.37
N GLY A 112 6.01 -20.57 -11.28
CA GLY A 112 7.44 -20.87 -11.31
C GLY A 112 7.70 -22.13 -12.15
N PRO A 113 8.84 -22.23 -12.86
CA PRO A 113 9.29 -23.52 -13.37
C PRO A 113 9.87 -24.32 -12.20
N GLY A 114 9.15 -25.33 -11.72
CA GLY A 114 9.71 -26.27 -10.73
C GLY A 114 8.70 -26.83 -9.74
N GLY A 115 7.99 -27.86 -10.17
CA GLY A 115 7.13 -28.67 -9.31
C GLY A 115 6.61 -29.87 -10.10
N GLY A 116 7.52 -30.64 -10.68
CA GLY A 116 7.17 -31.91 -11.31
C GLY A 116 6.59 -32.85 -10.26
N SER A 117 5.36 -33.30 -10.50
CA SER A 117 4.80 -34.50 -9.90
C SER A 117 5.73 -35.70 -10.14
N GLN A 118 5.94 -36.54 -9.13
CA GLN A 118 5.40 -37.93 -9.00
C GLN A 118 5.66 -38.33 -7.54
N GLU A 119 4.66 -38.53 -6.68
CA GLU A 119 3.80 -39.72 -6.58
C GLU A 119 4.54 -41.06 -6.72
N LYS A 120 4.93 -41.62 -5.57
CA LYS A 120 4.65 -42.99 -5.11
C LYS A 120 4.37 -44.05 -6.20
N THR A 121 5.35 -44.90 -6.50
CA THR A 121 5.38 -46.38 -6.30
C THR A 121 6.74 -46.90 -6.74
#